data_AF-A0A932UU69-F1
#
_entry.id   AF-A0A932UU69-F1
#
_cell.length_a   1.000
_cell.length_b   1.000
_cell.length_c   1.000
_cell.angle_alpha   90.00
_cell.angle_beta   90.00
_cell.angle_gamma   90.00
#
_symmetry.space_group_name_H-M   'P 1'
#
loop_
_entity.id
_entity.type
_entity.pdbx_description
1 polymer ?
#
loop_
_entity_poly.entity_id
_entity_poly.type
_entity_poly.pdbx_seq_one_letter_code
_entity_poly.pdbx_strand_id
1 'polypeptide(L)'
;MALQLGDIAPDFTQQSTDGDVHFHKAIEGKWAVLFSHPKDFTPVCTTELGEVARLKPEFEKRNVKVFGLSVDPLKDHKAWVGDIKETQGQTLNFPLIADADRKVATLYGMIHPNANDTL
;
A
#
# COMPACT_ATOMS: atom_id res chain seq x y z
N MET A 1 6.30 -19.68 -4.52
CA MET A 1 7.19 -19.23 -5.61
C MET A 1 7.13 -17.72 -5.65
N ALA A 2 8.26 -17.04 -5.74
CA ALA A 2 8.28 -15.59 -5.85
C ALA A 2 7.77 -15.16 -7.24
N LEU A 3 6.94 -14.11 -7.27
CA LEU A 3 6.40 -13.51 -8.50
C LEU A 3 7.55 -13.08 -9.42
N GLN A 4 7.47 -13.40 -10.71
CA GLN A 4 8.47 -13.05 -11.72
C GLN A 4 7.95 -11.98 -12.70
N LEU A 5 8.88 -11.36 -13.42
CA LEU A 5 8.51 -10.43 -14.50
C LEU A 5 7.79 -11.19 -15.62
N GLY A 6 6.65 -10.66 -16.05
CA GLY A 6 5.80 -11.27 -17.07
C GLY A 6 4.69 -12.16 -16.51
N ASP A 7 4.72 -12.50 -15.22
CA ASP A 7 3.62 -13.19 -14.56
C ASP A 7 2.38 -12.29 -14.47
N ILE A 8 1.21 -12.92 -14.46
CA ILE A 8 -0.03 -12.23 -14.10
C ILE A 8 0.06 -11.88 -12.61
N ALA A 9 -0.04 -10.59 -12.28
CA ALA A 9 -0.05 -10.12 -10.91
C ALA A 9 -1.16 -10.84 -10.10
N PRO A 10 -0.86 -11.44 -8.93
CA PRO A 10 -1.85 -12.16 -8.14
C PRO A 10 -3.07 -11.30 -7.81
N ASP A 11 -4.27 -11.83 -8.07
CA ASP A 11 -5.51 -11.15 -7.67
C ASP A 11 -5.80 -11.34 -6.18
N PHE A 12 -6.46 -10.36 -5.58
CA PHE A 12 -6.87 -10.42 -4.18
C PHE A 12 -8.07 -9.52 -3.91
N THR A 13 -8.74 -9.79 -2.78
CA THR A 13 -9.69 -8.88 -2.16
C THR A 13 -9.24 -8.61 -0.73
N GLN A 14 -9.05 -7.33 -0.38
CA GLN A 14 -8.57 -6.91 0.95
C GLN A 14 -9.20 -5.57 1.35
N GLN A 15 -9.36 -5.35 2.66
CA GLN A 15 -9.85 -4.08 3.19
C GLN A 15 -8.78 -2.99 3.05
N SER A 16 -9.23 -1.75 2.85
CA SER A 16 -8.37 -0.57 2.84
C SER A 16 -9.02 0.62 3.51
N THR A 17 -8.27 1.72 3.67
CA THR A 17 -8.78 3.01 4.14
C THR A 17 -9.96 3.54 3.31
N ASP A 18 -10.05 3.18 2.02
CA ASP A 18 -11.07 3.64 1.08
C ASP A 18 -12.16 2.58 0.82
N GLY A 19 -12.23 1.54 1.66
CA GLY A 19 -13.14 0.39 1.50
C GLY A 19 -12.47 -0.84 0.89
N ASP A 20 -13.27 -1.81 0.48
CA ASP A 20 -12.75 -3.09 -0.05
C ASP A 20 -12.12 -2.91 -1.44
N VAL A 21 -10.90 -3.42 -1.60
CA VAL A 21 -10.16 -3.43 -2.86
C VAL A 21 -10.30 -4.80 -3.49
N HIS A 22 -10.96 -4.88 -4.64
CA HIS A 22 -10.90 -6.03 -5.55
C HIS A 22 -9.82 -5.74 -6.61
N PHE A 23 -8.62 -6.28 -6.45
CA PHE A 23 -7.42 -5.73 -7.10
C PHE A 23 -7.52 -5.68 -8.63
N HIS A 24 -7.81 -6.79 -9.31
CA HIS A 24 -7.92 -6.81 -10.79
C HIS A 24 -9.01 -5.87 -11.31
N LYS A 25 -10.19 -5.87 -10.67
CA LYS A 25 -11.29 -4.95 -11.02
C LYS A 25 -10.88 -3.49 -10.79
N ALA A 26 -10.12 -3.22 -9.74
CA ALA A 26 -9.69 -1.87 -9.39
C ALA A 26 -8.68 -1.27 -10.38
N ILE A 27 -7.96 -2.11 -11.13
CA ILE A 27 -6.90 -1.73 -12.07
C ILE A 27 -7.28 -1.99 -13.54
N GLU A 28 -8.52 -2.39 -13.83
CA GLU A 28 -8.98 -2.68 -15.18
C GLU A 28 -8.72 -1.49 -16.14
N GLY A 29 -7.96 -1.76 -17.21
CA GLY A 29 -7.57 -0.74 -18.20
C GLY A 29 -6.56 0.30 -17.70
N LYS A 30 -5.92 0.07 -16.54
CA LYS A 30 -4.95 0.98 -15.92
C LYS A 30 -3.66 0.27 -15.55
N TRP A 31 -2.57 1.02 -15.48
CA TRP A 31 -1.37 0.57 -14.79
C TRP A 31 -1.59 0.59 -13.28
N ALA A 32 -0.84 -0.22 -12.55
CA ALA A 32 -0.89 -0.28 -11.09
C ALA A 32 0.50 -0.14 -10.49
N VAL A 33 0.60 0.61 -9.41
CA VAL A 33 1.73 0.58 -8.47
C VAL A 33 1.19 0.09 -7.15
N LEU A 34 1.62 -1.11 -6.75
CA LEU A 34 1.41 -1.66 -5.42
C LEU A 34 2.75 -1.58 -4.69
N PHE A 35 2.80 -0.85 -3.59
CA PHE A 35 4.00 -0.72 -2.77
C PHE A 35 3.66 -1.03 -1.31
N SER A 36 4.62 -1.60 -0.60
CA SER A 36 4.47 -1.93 0.82
C SER A 36 5.36 -1.06 1.69
N HIS A 37 4.91 -0.79 2.92
CA HIS A 37 5.74 -0.25 3.99
C HIS A 37 5.76 -1.24 5.17
N PRO A 38 6.84 -1.33 5.97
CA PRO A 38 6.93 -2.33 7.03
C PRO A 38 5.90 -2.19 8.14
N LYS A 39 5.63 -0.96 8.59
CA LYS A 39 4.80 -0.69 9.76
C LYS A 39 4.32 0.76 9.82
N ASP A 40 3.08 0.96 10.24
CA ASP A 40 2.53 2.27 10.61
C ASP A 40 3.33 2.94 11.75
N PHE A 41 3.20 4.26 11.88
CA PHE A 41 3.86 5.06 12.92
C PHE A 41 5.40 5.01 12.90
N THR A 42 6.00 4.70 11.74
CA THR A 42 7.46 4.73 11.56
C THR A 42 7.88 5.91 10.66
N PRO A 43 8.97 6.62 11.00
CA PRO A 43 9.25 7.94 10.43
C PRO A 43 9.54 7.91 8.93
N VAL A 44 10.25 6.89 8.44
CA VAL A 44 10.57 6.77 7.00
C VAL A 44 9.30 6.51 6.20
N CYS A 45 8.46 5.57 6.62
CA CYS A 45 7.20 5.24 5.95
C CYS A 45 6.27 6.46 5.88
N THR A 46 6.22 7.28 6.94
CA THR A 46 5.45 8.54 6.94
C THR A 46 5.89 9.45 5.79
N THR A 47 7.20 9.60 5.58
CA THR A 47 7.73 10.44 4.48
C THR A 47 7.43 9.85 3.11
N GLU A 48 7.55 8.54 2.94
CA GLU A 48 7.31 7.86 1.67
C GLU A 48 5.83 7.94 1.26
N LEU A 49 4.90 7.65 2.18
CA LEU A 49 3.46 7.74 1.89
C LEU A 49 3.03 9.19 1.63
N GLY A 50 3.58 10.16 2.35
CA GLY A 50 3.35 11.58 2.10
C GLY A 50 3.80 12.01 0.70
N GLU A 51 4.97 11.54 0.25
CA GLU A 51 5.49 11.85 -1.08
C GLU A 51 4.68 11.17 -2.19
N VAL A 52 4.25 9.92 -2.00
CA VAL A 52 3.32 9.27 -2.95
C VAL A 52 2.00 10.02 -3.02
N ALA A 53 1.47 10.50 -1.90
CA ALA A 53 0.24 11.29 -1.86
C ALA A 53 0.40 12.62 -2.63
N ARG A 54 1.56 13.26 -2.50
CA ARG A 54 1.94 14.46 -3.26
C ARG A 54 2.04 14.19 -4.76
N LEU A 55 2.61 13.04 -5.14
CA LEU A 55 2.84 12.62 -6.53
C LEU A 55 1.61 11.98 -7.19
N LYS A 56 0.53 11.69 -6.45
CA LYS A 56 -0.69 11.08 -6.99
C LYS A 56 -1.19 11.71 -8.30
N PRO A 57 -1.23 13.05 -8.47
CA PRO A 57 -1.64 13.66 -9.74
C PRO A 57 -0.75 13.28 -10.92
N GLU A 58 0.54 13.01 -10.70
CA GLU A 58 1.48 12.56 -11.74
C GLU A 58 1.23 11.10 -12.15
N PHE A 59 0.87 10.23 -11.20
CA PHE A 59 0.43 8.87 -11.50
C PHE A 59 -0.88 8.87 -12.30
N GLU A 60 -1.84 9.71 -11.92
CA GLU A 60 -3.13 9.84 -12.61
C GLU A 60 -2.96 10.30 -14.07
N LYS A 61 -2.08 11.29 -14.32
CA LYS A 61 -1.73 11.74 -15.69
C LYS A 61 -1.19 10.61 -16.58
N ARG A 62 -0.65 9.54 -15.99
CA ARG A 62 -0.07 8.38 -16.68
C ARG A 62 -1.02 7.17 -16.70
N ASN A 63 -2.29 7.36 -16.30
CA ASN A 63 -3.27 6.29 -16.16
C ASN A 63 -2.80 5.16 -15.21
N VAL A 64 -2.15 5.55 -14.12
CA VAL A 64 -1.64 4.65 -13.07
C VAL A 64 -2.48 4.80 -11.80
N LYS A 65 -2.86 3.67 -11.20
CA LYS A 65 -3.48 3.61 -9.87
C LYS A 65 -2.48 3.14 -8.84
N VAL A 66 -2.44 3.81 -7.70
CA VAL A 66 -1.47 3.55 -6.63
C VAL A 66 -2.17 2.95 -5.41
N PHE A 67 -1.53 1.98 -4.76
CA PHE A 67 -1.99 1.32 -3.54
C PHE A 67 -0.81 1.16 -2.59
N GLY A 68 -0.97 1.60 -1.35
CA GLY A 68 -0.06 1.26 -0.26
C GLY A 68 -0.50 -0.02 0.44
N LEU A 69 0.41 -0.67 1.16
CA LEU A 69 0.12 -1.89 1.93
C LEU A 69 1.05 -2.04 3.13
N SER A 70 0.51 -2.41 4.29
CA SER A 70 1.29 -3.07 5.34
C SER A 70 0.48 -4.18 6.01
N VAL A 71 1.11 -4.86 6.94
CA VAL A 71 0.49 -5.92 7.75
C VAL A 71 -0.22 -5.38 9.00
N ASP A 72 -0.35 -4.06 9.12
CA ASP A 72 -1.08 -3.43 10.21
C ASP A 72 -2.61 -3.53 10.00
N PRO A 73 -3.41 -3.58 11.08
CA PRO A 73 -4.86 -3.61 10.96
C PRO A 73 -5.42 -2.26 10.51
N LEU A 74 -6.58 -2.28 9.85
CA LEU A 74 -7.23 -1.08 9.29
C LEU A 74 -7.45 0.07 10.29
N LYS A 75 -7.67 -0.26 11.57
CA LYS A 75 -7.82 0.74 12.64
C LYS A 75 -6.56 1.59 12.83
N ASP A 76 -5.38 1.00 12.64
CA ASP A 76 -4.10 1.65 12.87
C ASP A 76 -3.79 2.60 11.70
N HIS A 77 -4.07 2.17 10.46
CA HIS A 77 -4.03 3.05 9.29
C HIS A 77 -4.88 4.31 9.49
N LYS A 78 -6.13 4.14 9.95
CA LYS A 78 -7.06 5.26 10.16
C LYS A 78 -6.56 6.24 11.23
N ALA A 79 -5.88 5.74 12.26
CA ALA A 79 -5.27 6.59 13.27
C ALA A 79 -4.03 7.30 12.72
N TRP A 80 -3.22 6.63 11.90
CA TRP A 80 -1.94 7.14 11.40
C TRP A 80 -2.07 8.18 10.27
N VAL A 81 -3.15 8.17 9.48
CA VAL A 81 -3.38 9.14 8.39
C VAL A 81 -3.30 10.60 8.88
N GLY A 82 -3.68 10.86 10.13
CA GLY A 82 -3.55 12.18 10.76
C GLY A 82 -2.10 12.65 10.85
N ASP A 83 -1.21 11.78 11.33
CA ASP A 83 0.22 12.05 11.52
C ASP A 83 0.93 12.32 10.18
N ILE A 84 0.56 11.58 9.12
CA ILE A 84 1.08 11.81 7.77
C ILE A 84 0.72 13.22 7.31
N LYS A 85 -0.53 13.64 7.51
CA LYS A 85 -0.99 14.97 7.11
C LYS A 85 -0.29 16.06 7.91
N GLU A 86 -0.17 15.89 9.22
CA GLU A 86 0.44 16.86 10.12
C GLU A 86 1.92 17.09 9.77
N THR A 87 2.65 16.01 9.51
CA THR A 87 4.11 16.08 9.33
C THR A 87 4.55 16.30 7.88
N GLN A 88 3.79 15.81 6.88
CA GLN A 88 4.17 15.89 5.46
C GLN A 88 3.36 16.93 4.67
N GLY A 89 2.32 17.52 5.26
CA GLY A 89 1.46 18.51 4.61
C GLY A 89 0.55 17.96 3.52
N GLN A 90 0.49 16.64 3.35
CA GLN A 90 -0.40 15.94 2.41
C GLN A 90 -1.22 14.88 3.13
N THR A 91 -2.51 14.84 2.84
CA THR A 91 -3.36 13.77 3.36
C THR A 91 -3.18 12.54 2.49
N LEU A 92 -3.17 11.35 3.09
CA LEU A 92 -3.27 10.11 2.34
C LEU A 92 -4.52 10.16 1.43
N ASN A 93 -4.31 9.98 0.13
CA ASN A 93 -5.33 10.19 -0.90
C ASN A 93 -5.40 9.02 -1.89
N PHE A 94 -4.90 7.86 -1.48
CA PHE A 94 -4.94 6.59 -2.18
C PHE A 94 -5.21 5.47 -1.16
N PRO A 95 -5.70 4.30 -1.61
CA PRO A 95 -6.00 3.20 -0.69
C PRO A 95 -4.75 2.68 0.00
N LEU A 96 -4.79 2.61 1.33
CA LEU A 96 -3.83 1.86 2.15
C LEU A 96 -4.46 0.54 2.59
N ILE A 97 -3.97 -0.55 2.01
CA ILE A 97 -4.47 -1.91 2.19
C ILE A 97 -4.00 -2.46 3.54
N ALA A 98 -4.94 -2.93 4.34
CA ALA A 98 -4.68 -3.57 5.62
C ALA A 98 -4.54 -5.09 5.43
N ASP A 99 -3.31 -5.59 5.35
CA ASP A 99 -2.97 -7.00 5.13
C ASP A 99 -2.63 -7.72 6.44
N ALA A 100 -3.48 -7.57 7.46
CA ALA A 100 -3.22 -8.12 8.81
C ALA A 100 -3.10 -9.66 8.86
N ASP A 101 -3.68 -10.36 7.88
CA ASP A 101 -3.53 -11.81 7.69
C ASP A 101 -2.29 -12.19 6.84
N ARG A 102 -1.50 -11.20 6.43
CA ARG A 102 -0.26 -11.32 5.63
C ARG A 102 -0.47 -12.00 4.28
N LYS A 103 -1.71 -12.03 3.78
CA LYS A 103 -2.09 -12.78 2.58
C LYS A 103 -1.47 -12.16 1.35
N VAL A 104 -1.64 -10.86 1.15
CA VAL A 104 -1.15 -10.16 -0.04
C VAL A 104 0.37 -10.04 0.00
N ALA A 105 0.95 -9.71 1.17
CA ALA A 105 2.40 -9.65 1.36
C ALA A 105 3.06 -11.01 1.04
N THR A 106 2.42 -12.12 1.40
CA THR A 106 2.90 -13.47 1.05
C THR A 106 2.73 -13.76 -0.45
N LEU A 107 1.57 -13.43 -1.05
CA LEU A 107 1.31 -13.64 -2.48
C LEU A 107 2.34 -12.94 -3.37
N TYR A 108 2.75 -11.73 -2.97
CA TYR A 108 3.72 -10.91 -3.70
C TYR A 108 5.17 -11.10 -3.24
N GLY A 109 5.43 -11.94 -2.23
CA GLY A 109 6.79 -12.20 -1.73
C GLY A 109 7.44 -10.98 -1.05
N MET A 110 6.64 -10.11 -0.44
CA MET A 110 7.09 -8.87 0.22
C MET A 110 7.67 -9.09 1.61
N ILE A 111 7.52 -10.29 2.19
CA ILE A 111 8.09 -10.64 3.49
C ILE A 111 9.47 -11.25 3.26
N HIS A 112 10.51 -10.50 3.64
CA HIS A 112 11.88 -10.98 3.57
C HIS A 112 12.08 -12.15 4.56
N PRO A 113 12.80 -13.24 4.20
CA PRO A 113 13.02 -14.39 5.09
C PRO A 113 13.70 -14.05 6.42
N ASN A 114 14.49 -12.97 6.43
CA ASN A 114 15.17 -12.44 7.62
C ASN A 114 14.50 -11.17 8.17
N ALA A 115 13.22 -10.94 7.85
CA ALA A 115 12.48 -9.83 8.45
C ALA A 115 12.47 -9.98 9.98
N ASN A 116 12.73 -8.87 10.68
CA ASN A 116 12.74 -8.84 12.13
C ASN A 116 11.50 -8.08 12.62
N ASP A 117 10.57 -8.79 13.23
CA ASP A 117 9.29 -8.25 13.73
C ASP A 117 9.45 -7.45 15.05
N THR A 118 10.69 -7.22 15.53
CA THR A 118 10.99 -6.52 16.79
C THR A 118 11.54 -5.09 16.63
N LEU A 119 11.68 -4.59 15.41
CA LEU A 119 12.09 -3.21 15.12
C LEU A 119 10.90 -2.33 14.72
#